data_AF-A0A968RKR4-F1
#
_entry.id   AF-A0A968RKR4-F1
#
_cell.length_a   1.000
_cell.length_b   1.000
_cell.length_c   1.000
_cell.angle_alpha   90.00
_cell.angle_beta   90.00
_cell.angle_gamma   90.00
#
_symmetry.space_group_name_H-M   'P 1'
#
loop_
_entity.id
_entity.type
_entity.pdbx_description
1 polymer ?
#
loop_
_entity_poly.entity_id
_entity_poly.type
_entity_poly.pdbx_seq_one_letter_code
_entity_poly.pdbx_strand_id
1 'polypeptide(L)'
;MIVKEKKNLRLAFDYYIRGEIYFELRQFQQALTDYQEAIKIYVPSFMPKSLSDCPSSKAELIGEKIGLTEILAGKARILYEYGQSKNDATLLQHALATYDTTAKFINLIRTGFQSDLSKSFIATKAKNVYEGALQVCTALYEKTKHLEYQKRAFKYIESSKSLVLLEAVKEGNAKKIAGIPDSLLSQELRWEQQIAALEKKIFQSEDEKQLTQLRINLVNTKRKLELLVQQLERENQAYYQLKYSTQRLDIQEVQQQLIPDAETALLEYFVGEQTIYVLVITKSQAQFISLKKRFSAQRLGSSFAKKLHQLSSNGESNSIRLS
;
A
#
# COMPACT_ATOMS: atom_id res chain seq x y z
N MET A 1 -26.19 19.63 3.71
CA MET A 1 -25.36 18.46 4.10
C MET A 1 -23.92 18.62 3.59
N ILE A 2 -23.73 18.94 2.31
CA ILE A 2 -22.41 19.09 1.64
C ILE A 2 -21.52 20.24 2.19
N VAL A 3 -22.07 21.40 2.54
CA VAL A 3 -21.30 22.50 3.17
C VAL A 3 -20.74 22.09 4.54
N LYS A 4 -21.46 21.23 5.28
CA LYS A 4 -21.01 20.65 6.56
C LYS A 4 -19.89 19.63 6.32
N GLU A 5 -20.01 18.80 5.29
CA GLU A 5 -18.97 17.84 4.88
C GLU A 5 -17.67 18.53 4.43
N LYS A 6 -17.75 19.61 3.64
CA LYS A 6 -16.56 20.40 3.23
C LYS A 6 -15.87 21.09 4.41
N LYS A 7 -16.64 21.68 5.34
CA LYS A 7 -16.09 22.25 6.58
C LYS A 7 -15.43 21.20 7.46
N ASN A 8 -16.01 19.99 7.52
CA ASN A 8 -15.46 18.87 8.27
C ASN A 8 -14.11 18.40 7.67
N LEU A 9 -13.95 18.32 6.34
CA LEU A 9 -12.67 17.89 5.75
C LEU A 9 -11.52 18.88 6.00
N ARG A 10 -11.78 20.19 6.03
CA ARG A 10 -10.77 21.17 6.45
C ARG A 10 -10.37 20.97 7.92
N LEU A 11 -11.33 20.70 8.79
CA LEU A 11 -11.05 20.38 10.19
C LEU A 11 -10.19 19.10 10.32
N ALA A 12 -10.42 18.08 9.50
CA ALA A 12 -9.58 16.89 9.47
C ALA A 12 -8.13 17.21 9.07
N PHE A 13 -7.95 18.13 8.11
CA PHE A 13 -6.63 18.62 7.73
C PHE A 13 -5.96 19.40 8.87
N ASP A 14 -6.69 20.27 9.57
CA ASP A 14 -6.17 21.03 10.70
C ASP A 14 -5.70 20.10 11.85
N TYR A 15 -6.48 19.05 12.16
CA TYR A 15 -6.07 18.00 13.08
C TYR A 15 -4.81 17.28 12.60
N TYR A 16 -4.78 16.87 11.33
CA TYR A 16 -3.61 16.20 10.75
C TYR A 16 -2.33 17.05 10.88
N ILE A 17 -2.38 18.33 10.52
CA ILE A 17 -1.23 19.24 10.62
C ILE A 17 -0.78 19.42 12.08
N ARG A 18 -1.71 19.60 13.02
CA ARG A 18 -1.37 19.72 14.44
C ARG A 18 -0.77 18.41 14.98
N GLY A 19 -1.29 17.27 14.55
CA GLY A 19 -0.75 15.95 14.85
C GLY A 19 0.69 15.78 14.36
N GLU A 20 1.01 16.23 13.15
CA GLU A 20 2.39 16.24 12.64
C GLU A 20 3.31 17.13 13.48
N ILE A 21 2.85 18.31 13.91
CA ILE A 21 3.63 19.18 14.81
C ILE A 21 3.90 18.46 16.15
N TYR A 22 2.89 17.82 16.74
CA TYR A 22 3.08 17.05 17.96
C TYR A 22 4.04 15.87 17.77
N PHE A 23 4.00 15.21 16.61
CA PHE A 23 4.90 14.13 16.29
C PHE A 23 6.36 14.60 16.20
N GLU A 24 6.63 15.71 15.53
CA GLU A 24 7.97 16.34 15.46
C GLU A 24 8.47 16.73 16.87
N LEU A 25 7.56 17.17 17.75
CA LEU A 25 7.85 17.47 19.17
C LEU A 25 7.98 16.22 20.05
N ARG A 26 7.93 15.00 19.50
CA ARG A 26 7.95 13.71 20.22
C ARG A 26 6.78 13.52 21.20
N GLN A 27 5.70 14.27 21.03
CA GLN A 27 4.47 14.20 21.83
C GLN A 27 3.51 13.16 21.24
N PHE A 28 3.90 11.89 21.30
CA PHE A 28 3.24 10.80 20.57
C PHE A 28 1.75 10.63 20.92
N GLN A 29 1.35 10.82 22.18
CA GLN A 29 -0.05 10.65 22.58
C GLN A 29 -0.94 11.77 22.01
N GLN A 30 -0.49 13.02 22.08
CA GLN A 30 -1.18 14.15 21.45
C GLN A 30 -1.26 13.97 19.93
N ALA A 31 -0.18 13.54 19.29
CA ALA A 31 -0.17 13.25 17.86
C ALA A 31 -1.20 12.17 17.50
N LEU A 32 -1.21 11.02 18.21
CA LEU A 32 -2.21 9.97 17.97
C LEU A 32 -3.65 10.42 18.19
N THR A 33 -3.87 11.32 19.15
CA THR A 33 -5.19 11.89 19.44
C THR A 33 -5.70 12.69 18.25
N ASP A 34 -4.87 13.59 17.72
CA ASP A 34 -5.22 14.41 16.55
C ASP A 34 -5.44 13.57 15.29
N TYR A 35 -4.60 12.55 15.08
CA TYR A 35 -4.81 11.61 13.98
C TYR A 35 -6.13 10.83 14.11
N GLN A 36 -6.54 10.43 15.32
CA GLN A 36 -7.83 9.78 15.53
C GLN A 36 -9.00 10.72 15.22
N GLU A 37 -8.93 11.99 15.62
CA GLU A 37 -9.97 12.98 15.30
C GLU A 37 -10.07 13.21 13.79
N ALA A 38 -8.93 13.29 13.09
CA ALA A 38 -8.92 13.37 11.64
C ALA A 38 -9.56 12.12 10.99
N ILE A 39 -9.24 10.91 11.47
CA ILE A 39 -9.81 9.66 10.94
C ILE A 39 -11.33 9.59 11.17
N LYS A 40 -11.84 9.99 12.35
CA LYS A 40 -13.28 10.00 12.65
C LYS A 40 -14.08 10.87 11.67
N ILE A 41 -13.49 11.95 11.17
CA ILE A 41 -14.13 12.81 10.18
C ILE A 41 -14.25 12.09 8.83
N TYR A 42 -13.19 11.40 8.39
CA TYR A 42 -13.22 10.59 7.17
C TYR A 42 -14.11 9.35 7.30
N VAL A 43 -14.21 8.78 8.50
CA VAL A 43 -14.93 7.53 8.78
C VAL A 43 -15.90 7.74 9.96
N PRO A 44 -17.09 8.33 9.76
CA PRO A 44 -18.01 8.64 10.86
C PRO A 44 -18.48 7.43 11.66
N SER A 45 -18.49 6.25 11.05
CA SER A 45 -18.84 4.98 11.70
C SER A 45 -17.72 4.43 12.60
N PHE A 46 -16.53 5.04 12.57
CA PHE A 46 -15.39 4.60 13.35
C PHE A 46 -15.49 5.11 14.80
N MET A 47 -15.68 4.17 15.73
CA MET A 47 -15.71 4.43 17.17
C MET A 47 -14.52 3.74 17.86
N PRO A 48 -13.34 4.40 17.91
CA PRO A 48 -12.17 3.83 18.57
C PRO A 48 -12.35 3.73 20.09
N LYS A 49 -11.95 2.60 20.66
CA LYS A 49 -11.80 2.37 22.11
C LYS A 49 -10.40 2.74 22.61
N SER A 50 -9.41 2.73 21.72
CA SER A 50 -8.01 3.07 21.98
C SER A 50 -7.46 4.04 20.93
N LEU A 51 -6.42 4.80 21.30
CA LEU A 51 -5.67 5.66 20.37
C LEU A 51 -4.99 4.84 19.25
N SER A 52 -4.73 3.56 19.49
CA SER A 52 -4.09 2.66 18.54
C SER A 52 -5.06 1.98 17.56
N ASP A 53 -6.37 2.10 17.77
CA ASP A 53 -7.39 1.43 16.95
C ASP A 53 -7.40 1.97 15.51
N CYS A 54 -7.65 1.12 14.53
CA CYS A 54 -7.69 1.49 13.11
C CYS A 54 -9.09 1.22 12.53
N PRO A 55 -9.63 2.09 11.65
CA PRO A 55 -10.91 1.84 11.00
C PRO A 55 -10.87 0.61 10.08
N SER A 56 -12.03 0.03 9.82
CA SER A 56 -12.18 -1.04 8.83
C SER A 56 -11.96 -0.51 7.41
N SER A 57 -11.23 -1.25 6.58
CA SER A 57 -11.08 -0.93 5.14
C SER A 57 -12.38 -1.06 4.34
N LYS A 58 -13.46 -1.57 4.95
CA LYS A 58 -14.81 -1.66 4.35
C LYS A 58 -15.74 -0.53 4.77
N ALA A 59 -15.28 0.37 5.63
CA ALA A 59 -16.12 1.46 6.12
C ALA A 59 -16.45 2.46 4.99
N GLU A 60 -17.66 3.03 5.05
CA GLU A 60 -18.04 4.14 4.18
C GLU A 60 -17.24 5.39 4.55
N LEU A 61 -16.78 6.11 3.53
CA LEU A 61 -15.88 7.25 3.67
C LEU A 61 -16.57 8.56 3.30
N ILE A 62 -16.27 9.61 4.05
CA ILE A 62 -16.51 10.99 3.66
C ILE A 62 -15.22 11.55 3.04
N GLY A 63 -15.32 12.10 1.83
CA GLY A 63 -14.20 12.73 1.13
C GLY A 63 -13.34 11.76 0.31
N GLU A 64 -12.17 12.23 -0.12
CA GLU A 64 -11.27 11.47 -0.99
C GLU A 64 -10.46 10.43 -0.20
N LYS A 65 -10.41 9.20 -0.72
CA LYS A 65 -9.63 8.08 -0.15
C LYS A 65 -8.15 8.41 0.06
N ILE A 66 -7.60 9.32 -0.75
CA ILE A 66 -6.18 9.71 -0.71
C ILE A 66 -5.86 10.40 0.62
N GLY A 67 -6.68 11.35 1.06
CA GLY A 67 -6.46 12.07 2.32
C GLY A 67 -6.47 11.13 3.54
N LEU A 68 -7.42 10.18 3.59
CA LEU A 68 -7.43 9.17 4.65
C LEU A 68 -6.17 8.28 4.61
N THR A 69 -5.67 7.93 3.42
CA THR A 69 -4.47 7.09 3.27
C THR A 69 -3.24 7.78 3.86
N GLU A 70 -3.09 9.09 3.65
CA GLU A 70 -1.99 9.87 4.24
C GLU A 70 -2.08 9.94 5.76
N ILE A 71 -3.28 10.15 6.30
CA ILE A 71 -3.51 10.18 7.75
C ILE A 71 -3.23 8.81 8.37
N LEU A 72 -3.71 7.71 7.77
CA LEU A 72 -3.42 6.36 8.29
C LEU A 72 -1.93 6.02 8.23
N ALA A 73 -1.24 6.40 7.16
CA ALA A 73 0.21 6.21 7.03
C ALA A 73 0.98 6.99 8.12
N GLY A 74 0.62 8.25 8.36
CA GLY A 74 1.23 9.06 9.42
C GLY A 74 0.98 8.48 10.81
N LYS A 75 -0.25 8.00 11.08
CA LYS A 75 -0.58 7.31 12.34
C LYS A 75 0.29 6.06 12.53
N ALA A 76 0.44 5.25 11.49
CA ALA A 76 1.28 4.04 11.55
C ALA A 76 2.75 4.38 11.86
N ARG A 77 3.28 5.46 11.26
CA ARG A 77 4.62 5.99 11.57
C ARG A 77 4.74 6.43 13.04
N ILE A 78 3.75 7.15 13.56
CA ILE A 78 3.73 7.57 14.97
C ILE A 78 3.73 6.36 15.90
N LEU A 79 2.87 5.36 15.64
CA LEU A 79 2.81 4.12 16.42
C LEU A 79 4.13 3.35 16.38
N TYR A 80 4.78 3.31 15.22
CA TYR A 80 6.10 2.68 15.06
C TYR A 80 7.15 3.36 15.94
N GLU A 81 7.33 4.68 15.80
CA GLU A 81 8.35 5.40 16.56
C GLU A 81 8.07 5.41 18.06
N TYR A 82 6.80 5.52 18.45
CA TYR A 82 6.41 5.43 19.85
C TYR A 82 6.68 4.02 20.41
N GLY A 83 6.32 2.97 19.67
CA GLY A 83 6.62 1.58 20.02
C GLY A 83 8.13 1.31 20.15
N GLN A 84 8.94 1.85 19.24
CA GLN A 84 10.41 1.76 19.33
C GLN A 84 10.94 2.47 20.59
N SER A 85 10.45 3.67 20.88
CA SER A 85 10.89 4.45 22.06
C SER A 85 10.54 3.77 23.40
N LYS A 86 9.45 3.00 23.43
CA LYS A 86 8.98 2.26 24.61
C LYS A 86 9.39 0.78 24.61
N ASN A 87 10.10 0.33 23.56
CA ASN A 87 10.41 -1.07 23.32
C ASN A 87 9.15 -1.98 23.26
N ASP A 88 7.97 -1.42 22.97
CA ASP A 88 6.66 -2.07 23.09
C ASP A 88 6.22 -2.75 21.79
N ALA A 89 6.19 -4.08 21.80
CA ALA A 89 5.76 -4.90 20.66
C ALA A 89 4.27 -4.71 20.32
N THR A 90 3.43 -4.36 21.30
CA THR A 90 1.99 -4.14 21.09
C THR A 90 1.77 -2.92 20.22
N LEU A 91 2.47 -1.80 20.48
CA LEU A 91 2.41 -0.60 19.64
C LEU A 91 2.90 -0.88 18.21
N LEU A 92 3.96 -1.68 18.06
CA LEU A 92 4.45 -2.10 16.75
C LEU A 92 3.42 -2.97 16.00
N GLN A 93 2.70 -3.85 16.69
CA GLN A 93 1.61 -4.63 16.08
C GLN A 93 0.46 -3.72 15.61
N HIS A 94 0.11 -2.68 16.36
CA HIS A 94 -0.87 -1.69 15.92
C HIS A 94 -0.37 -0.87 14.72
N ALA A 95 0.92 -0.52 14.68
CA ALA A 95 1.53 0.13 13.52
C ALA A 95 1.38 -0.76 12.27
N LEU A 96 1.70 -2.06 12.38
CA LEU A 96 1.56 -3.02 11.29
C LEU A 96 0.11 -3.15 10.83
N ALA A 97 -0.84 -3.27 11.77
CA ALA A 97 -2.27 -3.36 11.45
C ALA A 97 -2.81 -2.09 10.76
N THR A 98 -2.27 -0.93 11.14
CA THR A 98 -2.60 0.36 10.49
C THR A 98 -2.02 0.41 9.07
N TYR A 99 -0.78 -0.05 8.86
CA TYR A 99 -0.20 -0.18 7.52
C TYR A 99 -0.95 -1.22 6.65
N ASP A 100 -1.41 -2.33 7.20
CA ASP A 100 -2.25 -3.29 6.49
C ASP A 100 -3.54 -2.64 5.96
N THR A 101 -4.19 -1.84 6.81
CA THR A 101 -5.40 -1.10 6.43
C THR A 101 -5.09 -0.05 5.38
N THR A 102 -3.98 0.68 5.54
CA THR A 102 -3.50 1.66 4.56
C THR A 102 -3.23 1.01 3.20
N ALA A 103 -2.56 -0.14 3.17
CA ALA A 103 -2.29 -0.90 1.96
C ALA A 103 -3.58 -1.41 1.29
N LYS A 104 -4.61 -1.76 2.06
CA LYS A 104 -5.94 -2.08 1.51
C LYS A 104 -6.58 -0.86 0.86
N PHE A 105 -6.50 0.32 1.48
CA PHE A 105 -6.99 1.56 0.86
C PHE A 105 -6.20 1.91 -0.40
N ILE A 106 -4.87 1.81 -0.40
CA ILE A 106 -4.05 1.97 -1.61
C ILE A 106 -4.56 1.06 -2.74
N ASN A 107 -4.81 -0.21 -2.45
CA ASN A 107 -5.34 -1.14 -3.45
C ASN A 107 -6.73 -0.73 -3.94
N LEU A 108 -7.63 -0.28 -3.05
CA LEU A 108 -8.97 0.22 -3.41
C LEU A 108 -8.92 1.51 -4.25
N ILE A 109 -7.87 2.31 -4.11
CA ILE A 109 -7.67 3.49 -4.96
C ILE A 109 -7.05 3.08 -6.28
N ARG A 110 -6.09 2.14 -6.27
CA ARG A 110 -5.41 1.60 -7.46
C ARG A 110 -6.39 0.94 -8.44
N THR A 111 -7.35 0.17 -7.93
CA THR A 111 -8.42 -0.45 -8.72
C THR A 111 -9.63 0.46 -8.92
N GLY A 112 -9.66 1.61 -8.25
CA GLY A 112 -10.75 2.56 -8.28
C GLY A 112 -10.58 3.67 -9.32
N PHE A 113 -11.60 4.52 -9.41
CA PHE A 113 -11.72 5.57 -10.42
C PHE A 113 -11.09 6.86 -9.91
N GLN A 114 -9.88 7.14 -10.35
CA GLN A 114 -9.18 8.38 -10.02
C GLN A 114 -8.51 8.97 -11.26
N SER A 115 -8.28 10.28 -11.24
CA SER A 115 -7.55 10.97 -12.31
C SER A 115 -6.11 10.45 -12.42
N ASP A 116 -5.49 10.58 -13.60
CA ASP A 116 -4.13 10.05 -13.82
C ASP A 116 -3.07 10.75 -12.95
N LEU A 117 -3.25 12.03 -12.63
CA LEU A 117 -2.42 12.77 -11.68
C LEU A 117 -2.54 12.21 -10.25
N SER A 118 -3.76 11.85 -9.84
CA SER A 118 -3.99 11.20 -8.55
C SER A 118 -3.30 9.84 -8.50
N LYS A 119 -3.28 9.07 -9.61
CA LYS A 119 -2.67 7.73 -9.69
C LYS A 119 -1.16 7.75 -9.51
N SER A 120 -0.42 8.63 -10.20
CA SER A 120 1.04 8.75 -10.04
C SER A 120 1.42 9.23 -8.62
N PHE A 121 0.64 10.16 -8.06
CA PHE A 121 0.81 10.59 -6.67
C PHE A 121 0.62 9.42 -5.68
N ILE A 122 -0.40 8.58 -5.89
CA ILE A 122 -0.65 7.41 -5.05
C ILE A 122 0.50 6.42 -5.13
N ALA A 123 1.10 6.20 -6.30
CA ALA A 123 2.17 5.22 -6.39
C ALA A 123 3.42 5.63 -5.60
N THR A 124 3.77 6.92 -5.66
CA THR A 124 4.84 7.49 -4.82
C THR A 124 4.52 7.30 -3.34
N LYS A 125 3.29 7.60 -2.92
CA LYS A 125 2.85 7.45 -1.51
C LYS A 125 2.79 5.99 -1.07
N ALA A 126 2.37 5.10 -1.96
CA ALA A 126 2.29 3.66 -1.70
C ALA A 126 3.67 3.06 -1.45
N LYS A 127 4.71 3.50 -2.19
CA LYS A 127 6.09 3.11 -1.92
C LYS A 127 6.50 3.43 -0.48
N ASN A 128 6.20 4.64 0.01
CA ASN A 128 6.51 5.04 1.39
C ASN A 128 5.74 4.20 2.42
N VAL A 129 4.48 3.86 2.13
CA VAL A 129 3.67 2.99 2.98
C VAL A 129 4.26 1.57 3.05
N TYR A 130 4.65 0.99 1.92
CA TYR A 130 5.28 -0.33 1.91
C TYR A 130 6.64 -0.32 2.60
N GLU A 131 7.44 0.75 2.44
CA GLU A 131 8.70 0.91 3.17
C GLU A 131 8.47 0.97 4.69
N GLY A 132 7.53 1.79 5.15
CA GLY A 132 7.17 1.89 6.57
C GLY A 132 6.66 0.56 7.14
N ALA A 133 5.86 -0.17 6.38
CA ALA A 133 5.39 -1.49 6.78
C ALA A 133 6.54 -2.50 6.89
N LEU A 134 7.51 -2.48 5.95
CA LEU A 134 8.71 -3.30 6.01
C LEU A 134 9.59 -2.98 7.22
N GLN A 135 9.73 -1.69 7.59
CA GLN A 135 10.42 -1.28 8.81
C GLN A 135 9.78 -1.89 10.07
N VAL A 136 8.44 -1.87 10.15
CA VAL A 136 7.70 -2.49 11.27
C VAL A 136 7.88 -4.00 11.27
N CYS A 137 7.80 -4.67 10.10
CA CYS A 137 8.05 -6.11 9.98
C CYS A 137 9.46 -6.47 10.46
N THR A 138 10.48 -5.71 10.09
CA THR A 138 11.86 -5.91 10.56
C THR A 138 11.93 -5.79 12.08
N ALA A 139 11.41 -4.72 12.67
CA ALA A 139 11.46 -4.51 14.12
C ALA A 139 10.72 -5.61 14.91
N LEU A 140 9.55 -6.03 14.42
CA LEU A 140 8.77 -7.11 15.04
C LEU A 140 9.45 -8.48 14.89
N TYR A 141 10.04 -8.75 13.73
CA TYR A 141 10.80 -9.99 13.50
C TYR A 141 12.05 -10.06 14.37
N GLU A 142 12.78 -8.95 14.53
CA GLU A 142 13.96 -8.88 15.39
C GLU A 142 13.62 -9.20 16.85
N LYS A 143 12.45 -8.73 17.33
CA LYS A 143 11.95 -8.94 18.70
C LYS A 143 11.39 -10.33 18.96
N THR A 144 10.62 -10.87 18.02
CA THR A 144 9.80 -12.07 18.26
C THR A 144 10.33 -13.31 17.54
N LYS A 145 11.13 -13.13 16.48
CA LYS A 145 11.54 -14.18 15.52
C LYS A 145 10.38 -14.92 14.85
N HIS A 146 9.17 -14.37 14.91
CA HIS A 146 7.98 -15.03 14.39
C HIS A 146 7.91 -14.92 12.85
N LEU A 147 7.76 -16.07 12.18
CA LEU A 147 7.81 -16.17 10.71
C LEU A 147 6.69 -15.42 9.99
N GLU A 148 5.57 -15.13 10.66
CA GLU A 148 4.49 -14.30 10.10
C GLU A 148 5.00 -12.95 9.60
N TYR A 149 5.99 -12.34 10.27
CA TYR A 149 6.53 -11.05 9.81
C TYR A 149 7.33 -11.15 8.51
N GLN A 150 7.91 -12.32 8.22
CA GLN A 150 8.51 -12.60 6.91
C GLN A 150 7.44 -12.75 5.83
N LYS A 151 6.34 -13.46 6.14
CA LYS A 151 5.18 -13.58 5.23
C LYS A 151 4.56 -12.22 4.91
N ARG A 152 4.48 -11.33 5.90
CA ARG A 152 4.02 -9.95 5.71
C ARG A 152 4.99 -9.13 4.87
N ALA A 153 6.28 -9.21 5.14
CA ALA A 153 7.31 -8.54 4.35
C ALA A 153 7.26 -8.97 2.88
N PHE A 154 7.16 -10.28 2.61
CA PHE A 154 6.97 -10.81 1.26
C PHE A 154 5.79 -10.13 0.54
N LYS A 155 4.62 -10.09 1.20
CA LYS A 155 3.42 -9.47 0.64
C LYS A 155 3.60 -7.98 0.32
N TYR A 156 4.33 -7.22 1.14
CA TYR A 156 4.59 -5.81 0.85
C TYR A 156 5.59 -5.60 -0.28
N ILE A 157 6.64 -6.43 -0.36
CA ILE A 157 7.60 -6.40 -1.48
C ILE A 157 6.88 -6.69 -2.80
N GLU A 158 6.09 -7.76 -2.84
CA GLU A 158 5.31 -8.15 -4.02
C GLU A 158 4.29 -7.06 -4.41
N SER A 159 3.60 -6.48 -3.43
CA SER A 159 2.65 -5.39 -3.67
C SER A 159 3.35 -4.17 -4.27
N SER A 160 4.54 -3.83 -3.77
CA SER A 160 5.32 -2.72 -4.32
C SER A 160 5.84 -3.01 -5.73
N LYS A 161 6.28 -4.24 -6.03
CA LYS A 161 6.72 -4.63 -7.38
C LYS A 161 5.58 -4.62 -8.37
N SER A 162 4.42 -5.17 -7.99
CA SER A 162 3.19 -5.16 -8.79
C SER A 162 2.78 -3.73 -9.14
N LEU A 163 2.90 -2.80 -8.20
CA LEU A 163 2.62 -1.39 -8.42
C LEU A 163 3.56 -0.78 -9.48
N VAL A 164 4.88 -0.93 -9.34
CA VAL A 164 5.85 -0.40 -10.31
C VAL A 164 5.66 -1.02 -11.70
N LEU A 165 5.40 -2.34 -11.75
CA LEU A 165 5.14 -3.03 -13.02
C LEU A 165 3.86 -2.50 -13.69
N LEU A 166 2.80 -2.25 -12.92
CA LEU A 166 1.57 -1.67 -13.44
C LEU A 166 1.79 -0.25 -13.98
N GLU A 167 2.64 0.56 -13.35
CA GLU A 167 3.00 1.87 -13.86
C GLU A 167 3.81 1.79 -15.15
N ALA A 168 4.82 0.92 -15.20
CA ALA A 168 5.61 0.69 -16.40
C ALA A 168 4.75 0.21 -17.58
N VAL A 169 3.75 -0.65 -17.31
CA VAL A 169 2.76 -1.07 -18.30
C VAL A 169 1.93 0.12 -18.79
N LYS A 170 1.62 1.11 -17.95
CA LYS A 170 0.85 2.30 -18.36
C LYS A 170 1.68 3.35 -19.09
N GLU A 171 2.92 3.58 -18.67
CA GLU A 171 3.81 4.64 -19.19
C GLU A 171 4.55 4.23 -20.45
N GLY A 172 5.06 3.00 -20.49
CA GLY A 172 5.56 2.41 -21.72
C GLY A 172 4.39 2.14 -22.64
N ASN A 173 4.58 2.18 -23.96
CA ASN A 173 3.58 1.69 -24.92
C ASN A 173 3.15 0.24 -24.58
N ALA A 174 2.13 0.09 -23.72
CA ALA A 174 1.54 -1.13 -23.16
C ALA A 174 1.12 -2.16 -24.22
N LYS A 175 1.08 -1.71 -25.47
CA LYS A 175 0.44 -2.33 -26.63
C LYS A 175 0.99 -3.70 -27.01
N LYS A 176 2.20 -4.09 -26.57
CA LYS A 176 2.84 -5.37 -26.94
C LYS A 176 3.11 -6.33 -25.79
N ILE A 177 3.21 -5.85 -24.55
CA ILE A 177 3.64 -6.69 -23.42
C ILE A 177 2.48 -7.57 -22.90
N ALA A 178 1.23 -7.14 -23.07
CA ALA A 178 0.07 -7.86 -22.57
C ALA A 178 -0.94 -8.30 -23.67
N GLY A 179 -0.70 -7.99 -24.94
CA GLY A 179 -1.58 -8.40 -26.06
C GLY A 179 -3.00 -7.79 -26.02
N ILE A 180 -3.23 -6.75 -25.22
CA ILE A 180 -4.57 -6.20 -24.96
C ILE A 180 -4.99 -5.29 -26.12
N PRO A 181 -6.22 -5.42 -26.66
CA PRO A 181 -6.75 -4.48 -27.65
C PRO A 181 -6.81 -3.03 -27.13
N ASP A 182 -6.29 -2.08 -27.91
CA ASP A 182 -6.33 -0.63 -27.62
C ASP A 182 -7.75 -0.12 -27.32
N SER A 183 -8.75 -0.74 -27.94
CA SER A 183 -10.16 -0.42 -27.75
C SER A 183 -10.68 -0.74 -26.35
N LEU A 184 -10.17 -1.78 -25.67
CA LEU A 184 -10.60 -2.16 -24.32
C LEU A 184 -9.99 -1.23 -23.27
N LEU A 185 -8.70 -0.91 -23.38
CA LEU A 185 -8.03 0.04 -22.47
C LEU A 185 -8.63 1.45 -22.59
N SER A 186 -8.94 1.88 -23.81
CA SER A 186 -9.60 3.17 -24.04
C SER A 186 -11.01 3.22 -23.48
N GLN A 187 -11.75 2.10 -23.55
CA GLN A 187 -13.07 1.98 -22.93
C GLN A 187 -12.99 2.00 -21.41
N GLU A 188 -12.02 1.29 -20.84
CA GLU A 188 -11.75 1.27 -19.41
C GLU A 188 -11.50 2.71 -18.91
N LEU A 189 -10.50 3.38 -19.47
CA LEU A 189 -10.15 4.76 -19.12
C LEU A 189 -11.35 5.71 -19.23
N ARG A 190 -12.16 5.58 -20.29
CA ARG A 190 -13.36 6.41 -20.49
C ARG A 190 -14.37 6.22 -19.36
N TRP A 191 -14.65 4.99 -18.95
CA TRP A 191 -15.57 4.73 -17.85
C TRP A 191 -15.01 5.22 -16.51
N GLU A 192 -13.71 5.04 -16.26
CA GLU A 192 -13.05 5.55 -15.05
C GLU A 192 -13.17 7.09 -14.95
N GLN A 193 -12.91 7.81 -16.04
CA GLN A 193 -13.01 9.28 -16.09
C GLN A 193 -14.45 9.77 -15.91
N GLN A 194 -15.44 9.08 -16.50
CA GLN A 194 -16.85 9.41 -16.32
C GLN A 194 -17.29 9.22 -14.87
N ILE A 195 -16.86 8.15 -14.22
CA ILE A 195 -17.16 7.90 -12.80
C ILE A 195 -16.56 9.01 -11.93
N ALA A 196 -15.29 9.35 -12.12
CA ALA A 196 -14.64 10.43 -11.37
C ALA A 196 -15.35 11.78 -11.56
N ALA A 197 -15.77 12.09 -12.79
CA ALA A 197 -16.54 13.30 -13.09
C ALA A 197 -17.93 13.30 -12.42
N LEU A 198 -18.61 12.15 -12.37
CA LEU A 198 -19.91 12.00 -11.69
C LEU A 198 -19.77 12.12 -10.17
N GLU A 199 -18.77 11.49 -9.56
CA GLU A 199 -18.49 11.60 -8.12
C GLU A 199 -18.18 13.05 -7.73
N LYS A 200 -17.37 13.76 -8.53
CA LYS A 200 -17.11 15.19 -8.35
C LYS A 200 -18.39 16.03 -8.44
N LYS A 201 -19.26 15.77 -9.43
CA LYS A 201 -20.55 16.47 -9.56
C LYS A 201 -21.48 16.20 -8.39
N ILE A 202 -21.57 14.96 -7.91
CA ILE A 202 -22.36 14.59 -6.72
C ILE A 202 -21.87 15.36 -5.50
N PHE A 203 -20.55 15.45 -5.31
CA PHE A 203 -19.97 16.20 -4.20
C PHE A 203 -20.19 17.73 -4.31
N GLN A 204 -20.44 18.25 -5.50
CA GLN A 204 -20.66 19.68 -5.74
C GLN A 204 -22.14 20.08 -5.76
N SER A 205 -23.05 19.14 -6.02
CA SER A 205 -24.47 19.40 -6.27
C SER A 205 -25.28 19.50 -4.99
N GLU A 206 -25.97 20.62 -4.76
CA GLU A 206 -26.86 20.80 -3.60
C GLU A 206 -28.34 20.48 -3.90
N ASP A 207 -28.70 20.32 -5.19
CA ASP A 207 -30.05 19.98 -5.64
C ASP A 207 -30.31 18.45 -5.53
N GLU A 208 -31.34 18.08 -4.76
CA GLU A 208 -31.74 16.71 -4.48
C GLU A 208 -32.24 15.94 -5.72
N LYS A 209 -32.92 16.62 -6.65
CA LYS A 209 -33.37 16.00 -7.92
C LYS A 209 -32.18 15.73 -8.82
N GLN A 210 -31.25 16.67 -8.91
CA GLN A 210 -30.00 16.50 -9.65
C GLN A 210 -29.12 15.39 -9.05
N LEU A 211 -29.04 15.31 -7.71
CA LEU A 211 -28.31 14.25 -6.99
C LEU A 211 -28.83 12.86 -7.31
N THR A 212 -30.15 12.68 -7.36
CA THR A 212 -30.77 11.39 -7.68
C THR A 212 -30.36 10.92 -9.09
N GLN A 213 -30.44 11.81 -10.08
CA GLN A 213 -30.05 11.47 -11.45
C GLN A 213 -28.54 11.18 -11.58
N LEU A 214 -27.70 11.97 -10.91
CA LEU A 214 -26.25 11.75 -10.89
C LEU A 214 -25.89 10.40 -10.26
N ARG A 215 -26.59 9.99 -9.18
CA ARG A 215 -26.40 8.68 -8.53
C ARG A 215 -26.81 7.53 -9.44
N ILE A 216 -27.93 7.63 -10.15
CA ILE A 216 -28.34 6.61 -11.14
C ILE A 216 -27.29 6.48 -12.25
N ASN A 217 -26.81 7.60 -12.79
CA ASN A 217 -25.77 7.61 -13.81
C ASN A 217 -24.46 6.99 -13.29
N LEU A 218 -24.10 7.27 -12.03
CA LEU A 218 -22.93 6.70 -11.38
C LEU A 218 -23.03 5.18 -11.28
N VAL A 219 -24.16 4.65 -10.81
CA VAL A 219 -24.42 3.21 -10.70
C VAL A 219 -24.35 2.53 -12.07
N ASN A 220 -25.00 3.12 -13.08
CA ASN A 220 -24.99 2.57 -14.44
C ASN A 220 -23.59 2.55 -15.06
N THR A 221 -22.80 3.61 -14.84
CA THR A 221 -21.42 3.69 -15.35
C THR A 221 -20.51 2.70 -14.63
N LYS A 222 -20.66 2.53 -13.31
CA LYS A 222 -19.95 1.50 -12.52
C LYS A 222 -20.25 0.09 -13.05
N ARG A 223 -21.52 -0.20 -13.37
CA ARG A 223 -21.91 -1.50 -13.95
C ARG A 223 -21.30 -1.76 -15.33
N LYS A 224 -21.20 -0.74 -16.20
CA LYS A 224 -20.54 -0.87 -17.52
C LYS A 224 -19.08 -1.28 -17.38
N LEU A 225 -18.38 -0.67 -16.44
CA LEU A 225 -17.00 -1.04 -16.19
C LEU A 225 -16.89 -2.44 -15.56
N GLU A 226 -17.75 -2.79 -14.61
CA GLU A 226 -17.75 -4.13 -14.02
C GLU A 226 -17.84 -5.23 -15.09
N LEU A 227 -18.71 -5.04 -16.09
CA LEU A 227 -18.81 -5.94 -17.24
C LEU A 227 -17.51 -5.98 -18.08
N LEU A 228 -16.86 -4.84 -18.30
CA LEU A 228 -15.56 -4.77 -18.98
C LEU A 228 -14.47 -5.49 -18.17
N VAL A 229 -14.46 -5.37 -16.85
CA VAL A 229 -13.52 -6.10 -15.97
C VAL A 229 -13.73 -7.60 -16.06
N GLN A 230 -14.99 -8.08 -16.10
CA GLN A 230 -15.30 -9.50 -16.30
C GLN A 230 -14.90 -10.01 -17.71
N GLN A 231 -14.89 -9.13 -18.70
CA GLN A 231 -14.36 -9.45 -20.03
C GLN A 231 -12.82 -9.55 -19.98
N LEU A 232 -12.15 -8.59 -19.34
CA LEU A 232 -10.70 -8.60 -19.16
C LEU A 232 -10.22 -9.82 -18.36
N GLU A 233 -10.97 -10.28 -17.37
CA GLU A 233 -10.67 -11.51 -16.62
C GLU A 233 -10.63 -12.75 -17.52
N ARG A 234 -11.57 -12.85 -18.47
CA ARG A 234 -11.70 -13.99 -19.39
C ARG A 234 -10.72 -13.94 -20.56
N GLU A 235 -10.53 -12.75 -21.14
CA GLU A 235 -9.80 -12.58 -22.39
C GLU A 235 -8.35 -12.11 -22.18
N ASN A 236 -8.03 -11.53 -21.02
CA ASN A 236 -6.74 -10.87 -20.75
C ASN A 236 -6.26 -11.15 -19.30
N GLN A 237 -6.14 -12.44 -18.97
CA GLN A 237 -5.86 -12.91 -17.61
C GLN A 237 -4.62 -12.26 -16.96
N ALA A 238 -3.54 -12.05 -17.72
CA ALA A 238 -2.31 -11.43 -17.20
C ALA A 238 -2.53 -9.97 -16.75
N TYR A 239 -3.30 -9.18 -17.53
CA TYR A 239 -3.64 -7.81 -17.14
C TYR A 239 -4.58 -7.77 -15.95
N TYR A 240 -5.60 -8.63 -15.96
CA TYR A 240 -6.52 -8.76 -14.84
C TYR A 240 -5.77 -9.15 -13.56
N GLN A 241 -4.81 -10.08 -13.64
CA GLN A 241 -3.97 -10.47 -12.52
C GLN A 241 -3.12 -9.31 -12.00
N LEU A 242 -2.50 -8.53 -12.91
CA LEU A 242 -1.68 -7.40 -12.53
C LEU A 242 -2.48 -6.26 -11.87
N LYS A 243 -3.64 -5.90 -12.43
CA LYS A 243 -4.43 -4.74 -12.01
C LYS A 243 -5.44 -5.08 -10.90
N TYR A 244 -6.21 -6.15 -11.06
CA TYR A 244 -7.40 -6.44 -10.25
C TYR A 244 -7.23 -7.60 -9.28
N SER A 245 -6.39 -8.59 -9.60
CA SER A 245 -6.27 -9.77 -8.74
C SER A 245 -5.69 -9.42 -7.38
N THR A 246 -6.31 -10.02 -6.37
CA THR A 246 -5.80 -10.08 -5.01
C THR A 246 -5.18 -11.44 -4.69
N GLN A 247 -5.02 -12.34 -5.69
CA GLN A 247 -4.28 -13.59 -5.48
C GLN A 247 -2.85 -13.22 -5.09
N ARG A 248 -2.53 -13.54 -3.85
CA ARG A 248 -1.19 -13.38 -3.30
C ARG A 248 -0.66 -14.79 -3.19
N LEU A 249 0.36 -15.11 -3.96
CA LEU A 249 1.19 -16.24 -3.66
C LEU A 249 1.62 -16.11 -2.18
N ASP A 250 1.49 -17.16 -1.38
CA ASP A 250 2.23 -17.27 -0.11
C ASP A 250 3.64 -17.80 -0.41
N ILE A 251 4.57 -17.57 0.51
CA ILE A 251 5.91 -18.15 0.49
C ILE A 251 5.84 -19.66 0.27
N GLN A 252 4.87 -20.34 0.88
CA GLN A 252 4.67 -21.79 0.71
C GLN A 252 4.33 -22.18 -0.74
N GLU A 253 3.48 -21.39 -1.41
CA GLU A 253 3.12 -21.64 -2.80
C GLU A 253 4.31 -21.36 -3.73
N VAL A 254 5.09 -20.31 -3.45
CA VAL A 254 6.36 -20.05 -4.15
C VAL A 254 7.33 -21.23 -4.00
N GLN A 255 7.49 -21.76 -2.78
CA GLN A 255 8.36 -22.91 -2.51
C GLN A 255 7.95 -24.15 -3.28
N GLN A 256 6.63 -24.39 -3.42
CA GLN A 256 6.10 -25.56 -4.11
C GLN A 256 6.12 -25.42 -5.62
N GLN A 257 5.81 -24.23 -6.15
CA GLN A 257 5.57 -24.02 -7.58
C GLN A 257 6.77 -23.46 -8.34
N LEU A 258 7.62 -22.67 -7.68
CA LEU A 258 8.67 -21.89 -8.34
C LEU A 258 10.10 -22.32 -7.98
N ILE A 259 10.28 -23.17 -6.96
CA ILE A 259 11.60 -23.62 -6.50
C ILE A 259 11.77 -25.12 -6.76
N PRO A 260 12.43 -25.50 -7.88
CA PRO A 260 12.50 -26.89 -8.32
C PRO A 260 13.37 -27.78 -7.42
N ASP A 261 14.43 -27.24 -6.82
CA ASP A 261 15.43 -27.98 -6.05
C ASP A 261 15.97 -27.17 -4.86
N ALA A 262 16.88 -27.75 -4.08
CA ALA A 262 17.47 -27.13 -2.90
C ALA A 262 18.57 -26.09 -3.22
N GLU A 263 19.09 -26.08 -4.46
CA GLU A 263 20.15 -25.17 -4.90
C GLU A 263 19.58 -23.87 -5.48
N THR A 264 18.31 -23.88 -5.85
CA THR A 264 17.58 -22.71 -6.34
C THR A 264 17.06 -21.85 -5.18
N ALA A 265 17.36 -20.55 -5.23
CA ALA A 265 16.83 -19.55 -4.31
C ALA A 265 16.16 -18.41 -5.10
N LEU A 266 14.94 -18.04 -4.69
CA LEU A 266 14.28 -16.83 -5.16
C LEU A 266 14.68 -15.65 -4.27
N LEU A 267 15.03 -14.55 -4.92
CA LEU A 267 15.39 -13.30 -4.25
C LEU A 267 14.35 -12.22 -4.51
N GLU A 268 13.63 -11.91 -3.44
CA GLU A 268 12.68 -10.81 -3.39
C GLU A 268 13.32 -9.62 -2.71
N TYR A 269 13.20 -8.42 -3.29
CA TYR A 269 13.83 -7.23 -2.71
C TYR A 269 13.02 -5.96 -2.90
N PHE A 270 13.17 -5.04 -1.94
CA PHE A 270 12.65 -3.68 -1.98
C PHE A 270 13.77 -2.69 -1.67
N VAL A 271 13.93 -1.70 -2.53
CA VAL A 271 14.90 -0.62 -2.37
C VAL A 271 14.19 0.60 -1.78
N GLY A 272 14.26 0.74 -0.46
CA GLY A 272 13.76 1.91 0.26
C GLY A 272 14.67 3.12 0.14
N GLU A 273 14.49 4.14 0.96
CA GLU A 273 15.33 5.34 0.95
C GLU A 273 16.72 5.02 1.54
N GLN A 274 16.74 4.49 2.76
CA GLN A 274 17.96 4.20 3.52
C GLN A 274 18.25 2.71 3.68
N THR A 275 17.27 1.84 3.43
CA THR A 275 17.36 0.40 3.67
C THR A 275 16.97 -0.39 2.43
N ILE A 276 17.68 -1.47 2.16
CA ILE A 276 17.30 -2.50 1.21
C ILE A 276 16.76 -3.68 2.01
N TYR A 277 15.54 -4.10 1.71
CA TYR A 277 14.94 -5.29 2.31
C TYR A 277 15.05 -6.43 1.31
N VAL A 278 15.50 -7.58 1.79
CA VAL A 278 15.70 -8.78 0.98
C VAL A 278 15.02 -9.94 1.66
N LEU A 279 14.25 -10.70 0.89
CA LEU A 279 13.71 -11.97 1.30
C LEU A 279 14.31 -13.05 0.39
N VAL A 280 15.07 -13.96 1.00
CA VAL A 280 15.64 -15.13 0.34
C VAL A 280 14.69 -16.30 0.60
N ILE A 281 14.13 -16.88 -0.45
CA ILE A 281 13.24 -18.04 -0.35
C ILE A 281 13.95 -19.21 -1.02
N THR A 282 14.14 -20.29 -0.27
CA THR A 282 14.61 -21.59 -0.79
C THR A 282 13.51 -22.63 -0.59
N LYS A 283 13.74 -23.86 -1.07
CA LYS A 283 12.75 -24.95 -0.98
C LYS A 283 12.28 -25.25 0.45
N SER A 284 13.14 -25.02 1.45
CA SER A 284 12.87 -25.37 2.85
C SER A 284 12.75 -24.17 3.79
N GLN A 285 13.31 -23.01 3.43
CA GLN A 285 13.37 -21.86 4.33
C GLN A 285 13.12 -20.53 3.63
N ALA A 286 12.69 -19.54 4.41
CA ALA A 286 12.66 -18.14 4.01
C ALA A 286 13.44 -17.29 5.05
N GLN A 287 14.23 -16.34 4.57
CA GLN A 287 15.03 -15.46 5.40
C GLN A 287 14.80 -14.01 5.00
N PHE A 288 14.35 -13.20 5.96
CA PHE A 288 14.13 -11.77 5.77
C PHE A 288 15.28 -10.96 6.37
N ILE A 289 15.92 -10.15 5.54
CA ILE A 289 17.16 -9.43 5.83
C ILE A 289 16.95 -7.94 5.51
N SER A 290 17.37 -7.06 6.42
CA SER A 290 17.44 -5.63 6.20
C SER A 290 18.89 -5.18 6.07
N LEU A 291 19.20 -4.39 5.05
CA LEU A 291 20.54 -3.92 4.74
C LEU A 291 20.55 -2.39 4.67
N LYS A 292 21.24 -1.72 5.60
CA LYS A 292 21.44 -0.27 5.54
C LYS A 292 22.26 0.07 4.29
N LYS A 293 21.78 1.00 3.48
CA LYS A 293 22.53 1.53 2.34
C LYS A 293 23.76 2.26 2.85
N ARG A 294 24.93 1.83 2.39
CA ARG A 294 26.21 2.51 2.65
C ARG A 294 26.74 3.29 1.44
N PHE A 295 26.00 3.28 0.32
CA PHE A 295 26.36 3.95 -0.94
C PHE A 295 25.10 4.43 -1.69
N SER A 296 25.25 5.37 -2.62
CA SER A 296 24.19 5.79 -3.54
C SER A 296 23.85 4.65 -4.53
N ALA A 297 22.58 4.55 -4.94
CA ALA A 297 21.99 3.38 -5.62
C ALA A 297 22.66 2.96 -6.96
N GLN A 298 23.54 3.80 -7.53
CA GLN A 298 24.14 3.60 -8.86
C GLN A 298 25.21 2.49 -8.92
N ARG A 299 25.65 1.90 -7.80
CA ARG A 299 26.75 0.89 -7.78
C ARG A 299 26.35 -0.52 -7.35
N LEU A 300 25.05 -0.82 -7.23
CA LEU A 300 24.57 -2.05 -6.57
C LEU A 300 24.61 -3.35 -7.42
N GLY A 301 24.93 -3.31 -8.72
CA GLY A 301 24.77 -4.47 -9.60
C GLY A 301 25.69 -5.66 -9.31
N SER A 302 26.98 -5.45 -9.03
CA SER A 302 27.99 -6.55 -9.00
C SER A 302 28.43 -6.95 -7.59
N SER A 303 28.41 -6.04 -6.62
CA SER A 303 28.80 -6.32 -5.23
C SER A 303 27.68 -7.01 -4.43
N PHE A 304 26.42 -6.73 -4.78
CA PHE A 304 25.24 -7.30 -4.12
C PHE A 304 25.07 -8.79 -4.43
N ALA A 305 25.23 -9.19 -5.70
CA ALA A 305 25.16 -10.60 -6.12
C ALA A 305 26.22 -11.48 -5.44
N LYS A 306 27.47 -10.98 -5.32
CA LYS A 306 28.54 -11.70 -4.60
C LYS A 306 28.26 -11.86 -3.11
N LYS A 307 27.63 -10.86 -2.46
CA LYS A 307 27.30 -10.90 -1.03
C LYS A 307 26.11 -11.83 -0.75
N LEU A 308 25.13 -11.88 -1.65
CA LEU A 308 23.98 -12.80 -1.57
C LEU A 308 24.40 -14.26 -1.71
N HIS A 309 25.36 -14.55 -2.59
CA HIS A 309 25.90 -15.91 -2.75
C HIS A 309 26.63 -16.40 -1.47
N GLN A 310 27.18 -15.49 -0.67
CA GLN A 310 27.78 -15.84 0.64
C GLN A 310 26.72 -16.06 1.74
N LEU A 311 25.56 -15.39 1.65
CA LEU A 311 24.45 -15.55 2.59
C LEU A 311 23.65 -16.83 2.32
N SER A 312 23.54 -17.27 1.08
CA SER A 312 22.91 -18.55 0.73
C SER A 312 23.78 -19.76 1.07
N SER A 313 25.11 -19.60 1.11
CA SER A 313 26.05 -20.69 1.38
C SER A 313 26.36 -20.89 2.87
N ASN A 314 26.30 -19.84 3.69
CA ASN A 314 26.65 -19.90 5.10
C ASN A 314 25.40 -19.60 5.93
N GLY A 315 24.71 -20.65 6.39
CA GLY A 315 23.52 -20.58 7.24
C GLY A 315 23.76 -20.06 8.67
N GLU A 316 24.65 -19.08 8.86
CA GLU A 316 24.91 -18.46 10.15
C GLU A 316 24.70 -16.94 10.15
N SER A 317 23.87 -16.51 11.11
CA SER A 317 23.66 -15.14 11.53
C SER A 317 24.97 -14.56 12.07
N ASN A 318 25.75 -13.88 11.22
CA ASN A 318 26.79 -12.98 11.69
C ASN A 318 26.55 -11.55 11.22
N SER A 319 26.46 -10.66 12.20
CA SER A 319 26.43 -9.21 12.04
C SER A 319 27.78 -8.75 11.49
N ILE A 320 27.84 -8.31 10.23
CA ILE A 320 29.12 -7.92 9.62
C ILE A 320 29.05 -6.51 9.01
N ARG A 321 29.95 -5.66 9.51
CA ARG A 321 30.25 -4.31 9.02
C ARG A 321 30.85 -4.39 7.61
N LEU A 322 30.31 -3.61 6.69
CA LEU A 322 30.91 -3.28 5.39
C LEU A 322 31.87 -2.10 5.57
N SER A 323 33.17 -2.36 5.49
CA SER A 323 34.24 -1.35 5.32
C SER A 323 34.15 -0.64 3.99
#